data_AF-A0A3M1RQQ1-F1
#
_entry.id   AF-A0A3M1RQQ1-F1
#
_cell.length_a   1.000
_cell.length_b   1.000
_cell.length_c   1.000
_cell.angle_alpha   90.00
_cell.angle_beta   90.00
_cell.angle_gamma   90.00
#
_symmetry.space_group_name_H-M   'P 1'
#
loop_
_entity.id
_entity.type
_entity.pdbx_description
1 polymer ?
#
loop_
_entity_poly.entity_id
_entity_poly.type
_entity_poly.pdbx_seq_one_letter_code
_entity_poly.pdbx_strand_id
1 'polypeptide(L)'
;MGASNRSQQFVQLFKALKKAYKPFVPDKDMPLLDGLLFAACLEDTPYTKARKVFERIRREFFDWNEVRVSSIRDLVEVMTELPDPAAAAARVKQTLQHVFESRFSFDLEGLRKEKLKAVVAELQKIDGCDGFMISCVIQWQLQGHSIPLDRGALTVLNLLGLAREEDIQSGTVPGLERAISKKDGCEFGSLLHELGAAYIANPFSTNVRKFIVGLRPEAAELLPTRRSAKRRRAAIEEKKAEKAKARRRKSDQEKTEEAEAVGKPADEKSTRKKAGSAEKRASSRKKAASAKKTKKPAKAKKTAKK
;
A
#
# COMPACT_ATOMS: atom_id res chain seq x y z
N MET A 1 5.14 -37.14 3.28
CA MET A 1 6.57 -36.93 3.61
C MET A 1 6.99 -35.46 3.81
N GLY A 2 6.47 -34.45 3.11
CA GLY A 2 7.09 -33.10 3.10
C GLY A 2 7.02 -32.21 4.36
N ALA A 3 6.07 -32.42 5.28
CA ALA A 3 5.79 -31.42 6.33
C ALA A 3 6.85 -31.32 7.44
N SER A 4 7.44 -32.46 7.86
CA SER A 4 8.40 -32.50 8.98
C SER A 4 9.65 -31.64 8.71
N ASN A 5 10.17 -31.72 7.48
CA ASN A 5 11.38 -30.99 7.08
C ASN A 5 11.16 -29.47 7.09
N ARG A 6 10.07 -28.96 6.47
CA ARG A 6 9.77 -27.51 6.40
C ARG A 6 9.65 -26.88 7.80
N SER A 7 9.04 -27.59 8.76
CA SER A 7 8.97 -27.14 10.16
C SER A 7 10.34 -27.10 10.84
N GLN A 8 11.18 -28.11 10.63
CA GLN A 8 12.55 -28.12 11.18
C GLN A 8 13.42 -27.00 10.58
N GLN A 9 13.25 -26.69 9.29
CA GLN A 9 13.95 -25.61 8.60
C GLN A 9 13.56 -24.22 9.15
N PHE A 10 12.29 -23.98 9.52
CA PHE A 10 11.91 -22.75 10.24
C PHE A 10 12.61 -22.62 11.60
N VAL A 11 12.76 -23.72 12.35
CA VAL A 11 13.49 -23.73 13.63
C VAL A 11 15.01 -23.53 13.44
N GLN A 12 15.59 -24.05 12.35
CA GLN A 12 16.98 -23.79 11.98
C GLN A 12 17.20 -22.32 11.59
N LEU A 13 16.31 -21.75 10.75
CA LEU A 13 16.29 -20.34 10.39
C LEU A 13 16.21 -19.45 11.64
N PHE A 14 15.34 -19.76 12.60
CA PHE A 14 15.23 -19.02 13.85
C PHE A 14 16.55 -19.02 14.66
N LYS A 15 17.22 -20.18 14.75
CA LYS A 15 18.52 -20.32 15.43
C LYS A 15 19.65 -19.56 14.73
N ALA A 16 19.57 -19.36 13.41
CA ALA A 16 20.52 -18.54 12.66
C ALA A 16 20.21 -17.04 12.80
N LEU A 17 18.94 -16.65 12.67
CA LEU A 17 18.43 -15.30 12.87
C LEU A 17 18.83 -14.72 14.23
N LYS A 18 18.64 -15.50 15.30
CA LYS A 18 19.06 -15.18 16.69
C LYS A 18 20.56 -14.89 16.88
N LYS A 19 21.42 -15.25 15.92
CA LYS A 19 22.86 -14.98 15.93
C LYS A 19 23.27 -13.76 15.08
N ALA A 20 22.41 -13.35 14.15
CA ALA A 20 22.73 -12.31 13.16
C ALA A 20 22.02 -10.98 13.41
N TYR A 21 20.84 -11.01 14.05
CA TYR A 21 19.98 -9.85 14.27
C TYR A 21 19.61 -9.70 15.75
N LYS A 22 19.25 -8.48 16.16
CA LYS A 22 18.69 -8.19 17.49
C LYS A 22 17.16 -8.16 17.37
N PRO A 23 16.41 -8.81 18.28
CA PRO A 23 14.95 -8.80 18.20
C PRO A 23 14.39 -7.42 18.54
N PHE A 24 13.27 -7.06 17.91
CA PHE A 24 12.50 -5.89 18.27
C PHE A 24 11.45 -6.26 19.31
N VAL A 25 11.41 -5.53 20.42
CA VAL A 25 10.31 -5.62 21.39
C VAL A 25 9.27 -4.57 21.00
N PRO A 26 8.05 -4.95 20.59
CA PRO A 26 7.00 -4.00 20.29
C PRO A 26 6.45 -3.37 21.57
N ASP A 27 6.02 -2.12 21.43
CA ASP A 27 5.20 -1.45 22.43
C ASP A 27 3.77 -2.03 22.35
N LYS A 28 3.25 -2.48 23.49
CA LYS A 28 1.91 -3.08 23.60
C LYS A 28 0.84 -2.06 23.96
N ASP A 29 1.27 -0.98 24.61
CA ASP A 29 0.43 0.09 25.17
C ASP A 29 0.25 1.23 24.14
N MET A 30 1.11 1.27 23.11
CA MET A 30 0.89 1.99 21.85
C MET A 30 -0.54 1.77 21.32
N PRO A 31 -1.30 2.84 20.99
CA PRO A 31 -2.67 2.75 20.48
C PRO A 31 -2.81 1.87 19.23
N LEU A 32 -3.99 1.30 19.03
CA LEU A 32 -4.26 0.35 17.95
C LEU A 32 -4.15 1.01 16.55
N LEU A 33 -4.53 2.29 16.44
CA LEU A 33 -4.31 3.08 15.22
C LEU A 33 -2.83 3.40 15.02
N ASP A 34 -2.15 3.97 16.03
CA ASP A 34 -0.70 4.24 16.00
C ASP A 34 0.10 2.98 15.60
N GLY A 35 -0.32 1.78 16.05
CA GLY A 35 0.25 0.49 15.67
C GLY A 35 0.12 0.15 14.18
N LEU A 36 -1.05 0.40 13.57
CA LEU A 36 -1.24 0.23 12.12
C LEU A 36 -0.37 1.22 11.33
N LEU A 37 -0.37 2.49 11.73
CA LEU A 37 0.38 3.55 11.05
C LEU A 37 1.90 3.35 11.17
N PHE A 38 2.38 2.87 12.32
CA PHE A 38 3.76 2.44 12.50
C PHE A 38 4.08 1.23 11.61
N ALA A 39 3.19 0.24 11.49
CA ALA A 39 3.39 -0.90 10.61
C ALA A 39 3.43 -0.51 9.12
N ALA A 40 2.63 0.47 8.68
CA ALA A 40 2.68 1.02 7.32
C ALA A 40 4.05 1.66 6.99
N CYS A 41 4.73 2.21 8.01
CA CYS A 41 6.09 2.75 7.94
C CYS A 41 7.20 1.67 8.13
N LEU A 42 6.84 0.48 8.61
CA LEU A 42 7.78 -0.62 8.92
C LEU A 42 7.99 -1.56 7.74
N GLU A 43 7.00 -1.73 6.88
CA GLU A 43 7.06 -2.69 5.76
C GLU A 43 8.30 -2.48 4.88
N ASP A 44 9.00 -3.57 4.53
CA ASP A 44 10.29 -3.59 3.82
C ASP A 44 11.41 -2.74 4.47
N THR A 45 11.21 -2.23 5.69
CA THR A 45 12.02 -1.18 6.34
C THR A 45 12.61 -1.65 7.68
N PRO A 46 13.91 -1.39 7.99
CA PRO A 46 14.46 -1.70 9.31
C PRO A 46 13.78 -0.91 10.44
N TYR A 47 13.54 -1.52 11.60
CA TYR A 47 12.83 -0.91 12.73
C TYR A 47 13.42 0.43 13.17
N THR A 48 14.75 0.57 13.06
CA THR A 48 15.49 1.80 13.41
C THR A 48 15.16 2.98 12.49
N LYS A 49 14.80 2.74 11.23
CA LYS A 49 14.34 3.76 10.27
C LYS A 49 12.84 4.01 10.42
N ALA A 50 12.05 2.94 10.47
CA ALA A 50 10.60 3.01 10.64
C ALA A 50 10.21 3.83 11.87
N ARG A 51 10.87 3.61 13.02
CA ARG A 51 10.62 4.37 14.26
C ARG A 51 11.00 5.85 14.10
N LYS A 52 12.15 6.17 13.49
CA LYS A 52 12.55 7.57 13.23
C LYS A 52 11.53 8.31 12.37
N VAL A 53 11.04 7.68 11.31
CA VAL A 53 10.04 8.27 10.42
C VAL A 53 8.70 8.44 11.13
N PHE A 54 8.27 7.45 11.92
CA PHE A 54 7.02 7.53 12.67
C PHE A 54 7.04 8.64 13.74
N GLU A 55 8.10 8.75 14.55
CA GLU A 55 8.23 9.86 15.51
C GLU A 55 8.45 11.22 14.80
N ARG A 56 8.97 11.24 13.58
CA ARG A 56 9.05 12.46 12.76
C ARG A 56 7.65 12.95 12.35
N ILE A 57 6.80 12.04 11.85
CA ILE A 57 5.40 12.33 11.50
C ILE A 57 4.65 12.89 12.72
N ARG A 58 4.77 12.25 13.90
CA ARG A 58 4.12 12.70 15.16
C ARG A 58 4.66 14.02 15.74
N ARG A 59 5.70 14.59 15.14
CA ARG A 59 6.35 15.85 15.55
C ARG A 59 6.11 16.97 14.53
N GLU A 60 6.05 16.63 13.25
CA GLU A 60 5.88 17.59 12.15
C GLU A 60 4.42 17.79 11.74
N PHE A 61 3.51 16.91 12.19
CA PHE A 61 2.07 17.11 12.16
C PHE A 61 1.52 17.05 13.60
N PHE A 62 0.59 17.95 13.93
CA PHE A 62 0.04 18.11 15.28
C PHE A 62 -0.88 16.95 15.70
N ASP A 63 -1.68 16.43 14.76
CA ASP A 63 -2.58 15.30 15.00
C ASP A 63 -2.80 14.43 13.74
N TRP A 64 -3.49 13.30 13.93
CA TRP A 64 -3.84 12.38 12.84
C TRP A 64 -4.81 12.98 11.80
N ASN A 65 -5.53 14.07 12.12
CA ASN A 65 -6.36 14.78 11.16
C ASN A 65 -5.51 15.66 10.22
N GLU A 66 -4.46 16.31 10.72
CA GLU A 66 -3.52 17.06 9.89
C GLU A 66 -2.77 16.11 8.93
N VAL A 67 -2.28 14.97 9.42
CA VAL A 67 -1.69 13.91 8.58
C VAL A 67 -2.68 13.46 7.49
N ARG A 68 -3.96 13.24 7.85
CA ARG A 68 -5.03 12.87 6.90
C ARG A 68 -5.28 13.95 5.84
N VAL A 69 -5.20 15.24 6.19
CA VAL A 69 -5.49 16.37 5.29
C VAL A 69 -4.28 16.76 4.42
N SER A 70 -3.05 16.55 4.90
CA SER A 70 -1.78 16.83 4.20
C SER A 70 -1.69 16.21 2.80
N SER A 71 -0.82 16.76 1.95
CA SER A 71 -0.56 16.20 0.62
C SER A 71 0.37 14.98 0.71
N ILE A 72 0.26 14.06 -0.26
CA ILE A 72 1.17 12.89 -0.35
C ILE A 72 2.63 13.34 -0.54
N ARG A 73 2.89 14.54 -1.09
CA ARG A 73 4.25 15.07 -1.23
C ARG A 73 4.85 15.42 0.12
N ASP A 74 4.07 16.10 0.95
CA ASP A 74 4.44 16.54 2.29
C ASP A 74 4.82 15.32 3.14
N LEU A 75 3.97 14.28 3.12
CA LEU A 75 4.25 12.99 3.77
C LEU A 75 5.51 12.31 3.22
N VAL A 76 5.73 12.32 1.89
CA VAL A 76 6.93 11.76 1.25
C VAL A 76 8.22 12.46 1.69
N GLU A 77 8.20 13.78 1.87
CA GLU A 77 9.34 14.57 2.34
C GLU A 77 9.73 14.18 3.79
N VAL A 78 8.73 13.97 4.65
CA VAL A 78 8.91 13.44 6.01
C VAL A 78 9.41 11.98 5.98
N MET A 79 8.92 11.15 5.07
CA MET A 79 9.18 9.70 4.97
C MET A 79 10.45 9.29 4.20
N THR A 80 11.32 10.22 3.84
CA THR A 80 12.52 10.00 2.99
C THR A 80 13.51 8.89 3.40
N GLU A 81 13.47 8.38 4.65
CA GLU A 81 14.32 7.25 5.06
C GLU A 81 13.77 5.85 4.65
N LEU A 82 12.52 5.76 4.20
CA LEU A 82 11.86 4.51 3.78
C LEU A 82 12.29 4.05 2.38
N PRO A 83 12.17 2.74 2.02
CA PRO A 83 12.48 2.23 0.68
C PRO A 83 11.52 2.73 -0.41
N ASP A 84 10.23 2.86 -0.07
CA ASP A 84 9.21 3.50 -0.92
C ASP A 84 8.36 4.46 -0.04
N PRO A 85 8.79 5.73 0.09
CA PRO A 85 8.05 6.73 0.86
C PRO A 85 6.65 7.00 0.30
N ALA A 86 6.43 6.81 -1.01
CA ALA A 86 5.16 7.13 -1.66
C ALA A 86 4.10 6.06 -1.38
N ALA A 87 4.49 4.79 -1.40
CA ALA A 87 3.61 3.69 -0.97
C ALA A 87 3.25 3.80 0.52
N ALA A 88 4.23 4.08 1.38
CA ALA A 88 4.00 4.26 2.82
C ALA A 88 3.07 5.45 3.11
N ALA A 89 3.30 6.61 2.46
CA ALA A 89 2.45 7.79 2.59
C ALA A 89 1.02 7.52 2.12
N ALA A 90 0.84 6.79 1.01
CA ALA A 90 -0.48 6.40 0.52
C ALA A 90 -1.24 5.55 1.54
N ARG A 91 -0.61 4.52 2.11
CA ARG A 91 -1.24 3.65 3.13
C ARG A 91 -1.61 4.37 4.40
N VAL A 92 -0.69 5.17 4.96
CA VAL A 92 -0.94 6.01 6.15
C VAL A 92 -2.15 6.92 5.91
N LYS A 93 -2.19 7.61 4.77
CA LYS A 93 -3.28 8.54 4.43
C LYS A 93 -4.61 7.82 4.15
N GLN A 94 -4.59 6.67 3.48
CA GLN A 94 -5.79 5.85 3.21
C GLN A 94 -6.38 5.28 4.50
N THR A 95 -5.54 4.68 5.35
CA THR A 95 -5.93 4.15 6.67
C THR A 95 -6.60 5.24 7.51
N LEU A 96 -5.97 6.42 7.59
CA LEU A 96 -6.51 7.58 8.30
C LEU A 96 -7.82 8.10 7.71
N GLN A 97 -7.97 8.12 6.38
CA GLN A 97 -9.18 8.56 5.71
C GLN A 97 -10.35 7.59 5.98
N HIS A 98 -10.14 6.29 5.77
CA HIS A 98 -11.18 5.28 5.99
C HIS A 98 -11.60 5.19 7.46
N VAL A 99 -10.66 5.24 8.41
CA VAL A 99 -10.97 5.26 9.85
C VAL A 99 -11.80 6.49 10.22
N PHE A 100 -11.44 7.67 9.72
CA PHE A 100 -12.20 8.90 9.94
C PHE A 100 -13.60 8.85 9.32
N GLU A 101 -13.75 8.36 8.08
CA GLU A 101 -15.05 8.20 7.42
C GLU A 101 -15.95 7.16 8.11
N SER A 102 -15.35 6.10 8.68
CA SER A 102 -16.08 5.03 9.38
C SER A 102 -16.54 5.39 10.79
N ARG A 103 -15.78 6.23 11.51
CA ARG A 103 -15.95 6.46 12.96
C ARG A 103 -16.08 7.93 13.38
N PHE A 104 -15.83 8.87 12.48
CA PHE A 104 -15.68 10.32 12.75
C PHE A 104 -14.66 10.64 13.87
N SER A 105 -13.70 9.73 14.06
CA SER A 105 -12.65 9.81 15.08
C SER A 105 -11.37 9.12 14.59
N PHE A 106 -10.29 9.27 15.36
CA PHE A 106 -9.02 8.55 15.16
C PHE A 106 -8.78 7.53 16.28
N ASP A 107 -9.87 6.94 16.80
CA ASP A 107 -9.82 5.91 17.84
C ASP A 107 -10.24 4.54 17.30
N LEU A 108 -9.46 3.52 17.64
CA LEU A 108 -9.70 2.10 17.34
C LEU A 108 -9.66 1.23 18.62
N GLU A 109 -9.43 1.79 19.80
CA GLU A 109 -9.29 1.04 21.06
C GLU A 109 -10.55 0.28 21.48
N GLY A 110 -11.73 0.71 21.00
CA GLY A 110 -12.97 -0.06 21.11
C GLY A 110 -12.82 -1.50 20.61
N LEU A 111 -12.05 -1.72 19.53
CA LEU A 111 -11.84 -3.05 18.94
C LEU A 111 -11.07 -4.00 19.86
N ARG A 112 -10.20 -3.52 20.78
CA ARG A 112 -9.47 -4.42 21.71
C ARG A 112 -10.39 -5.20 22.66
N LYS A 113 -11.65 -4.77 22.80
CA LYS A 113 -12.68 -5.41 23.63
C LYS A 113 -13.45 -6.52 22.88
N GLU A 114 -13.30 -6.60 21.57
CA GLU A 114 -13.98 -7.60 20.74
C GLU A 114 -13.20 -8.91 20.62
N LYS A 115 -13.85 -9.95 20.09
CA LYS A 115 -13.21 -11.25 19.83
C LYS A 115 -12.27 -11.10 18.64
N LEU A 116 -11.04 -11.61 18.73
CA LEU A 116 -9.99 -11.46 17.71
C LEU A 116 -10.46 -11.69 16.26
N LYS A 117 -11.31 -12.70 15.99
CA LYS A 117 -11.85 -12.93 14.64
C LYS A 117 -12.71 -11.78 14.09
N ALA A 118 -13.46 -11.08 14.94
CA ALA A 118 -14.22 -9.89 14.56
C ALA A 118 -13.26 -8.73 14.28
N VAL A 119 -12.30 -8.48 15.20
CA VAL A 119 -11.29 -7.42 15.03
C VAL A 119 -10.51 -7.57 13.73
N VAL A 120 -10.07 -8.79 13.38
CA VAL A 120 -9.37 -9.03 12.11
C VAL A 120 -10.27 -8.76 10.90
N ALA A 121 -11.55 -9.16 10.95
CA ALA A 121 -12.51 -8.88 9.89
C ALA A 121 -12.87 -7.37 9.78
N GLU A 122 -12.79 -6.61 10.87
CA GLU A 122 -12.92 -5.14 10.85
C GLU A 122 -11.67 -4.47 10.30
N LEU A 123 -10.48 -4.89 10.73
CA LEU A 123 -9.20 -4.37 10.21
C LEU A 123 -9.04 -4.64 8.70
N GLN A 124 -9.51 -5.79 8.22
CA GLN A 124 -9.51 -6.16 6.79
C GLN A 124 -10.44 -5.31 5.91
N LYS A 125 -11.34 -4.50 6.50
CA LYS A 125 -12.18 -3.55 5.76
C LYS A 125 -11.52 -2.18 5.59
N ILE A 126 -10.46 -1.89 6.33
CA ILE A 126 -9.86 -0.55 6.34
C ILE A 126 -8.98 -0.39 5.09
N ASP A 127 -9.41 0.47 4.16
CA ASP A 127 -8.62 0.80 2.98
C ASP A 127 -7.21 1.30 3.36
N GLY A 128 -6.19 0.77 2.69
CA GLY A 128 -4.78 1.05 2.99
C GLY A 128 -4.14 0.17 4.06
N CYS A 129 -4.91 -0.68 4.77
CA CYS A 129 -4.36 -1.69 5.68
C CYS A 129 -3.94 -2.97 4.95
N ASP A 130 -2.67 -3.04 4.56
CA ASP A 130 -2.09 -4.26 3.99
C ASP A 130 -2.04 -5.41 5.02
N GLY A 131 -2.05 -6.66 4.53
CA GLY A 131 -2.04 -7.86 5.38
C GLY A 131 -0.87 -7.91 6.38
N PHE A 132 0.28 -7.32 6.02
CA PHE A 132 1.42 -7.12 6.92
C PHE A 132 1.05 -6.25 8.13
N MET A 133 0.42 -5.09 7.91
CA MET A 133 0.00 -4.16 8.96
C MET A 133 -0.97 -4.81 9.93
N ILE A 134 -1.93 -5.58 9.38
CA ILE A 134 -2.92 -6.32 10.17
C ILE A 134 -2.22 -7.41 11.00
N SER A 135 -1.31 -8.20 10.42
CA SER A 135 -0.53 -9.21 11.16
C SER A 135 0.36 -8.62 12.25
N CYS A 136 0.97 -7.46 12.02
CA CYS A 136 1.73 -6.70 13.04
C CYS A 136 0.85 -6.40 14.25
N VAL A 137 -0.33 -5.80 14.02
CA VAL A 137 -1.23 -5.38 15.09
C VAL A 137 -1.92 -6.56 15.80
N ILE A 138 -2.19 -7.66 15.07
CA ILE A 138 -2.59 -8.94 15.65
C ILE A 138 -1.53 -9.41 16.66
N GLN A 139 -0.25 -9.39 16.27
CA GLN A 139 0.85 -9.92 17.08
C GLN A 139 1.16 -9.03 18.30
N TRP A 140 1.21 -7.71 18.12
CA TRP A 140 1.71 -6.77 19.13
C TRP A 140 0.62 -6.33 20.12
N GLN A 141 -0.48 -5.72 19.63
CA GLN A 141 -1.53 -5.16 20.47
C GLN A 141 -2.61 -6.20 20.86
N LEU A 142 -3.04 -7.05 19.93
CA LEU A 142 -4.18 -7.96 20.14
C LEU A 142 -3.80 -9.33 20.70
N GLN A 143 -2.50 -9.57 20.94
CA GLN A 143 -1.93 -10.82 21.47
C GLN A 143 -2.35 -12.08 20.69
N GLY A 144 -2.67 -11.97 19.41
CA GLY A 144 -2.90 -13.11 18.54
C GLY A 144 -1.61 -13.86 18.25
N HIS A 145 -1.72 -15.14 17.86
CA HIS A 145 -0.58 -15.83 17.26
C HIS A 145 -0.63 -15.59 15.74
N SER A 146 0.07 -14.56 15.29
CA SER A 146 0.41 -14.42 13.87
C SER A 146 1.84 -13.95 13.72
N ILE A 147 2.44 -14.19 12.55
CA ILE A 147 3.80 -13.80 12.21
C ILE A 147 3.73 -12.86 11.00
N PRO A 148 4.03 -11.55 11.17
CA PRO A 148 4.06 -10.61 10.06
C PRO A 148 5.09 -11.01 9.02
N LEU A 149 4.70 -10.92 7.75
CA LEU A 149 5.56 -11.20 6.60
C LEU A 149 5.44 -10.03 5.61
N ASP A 150 6.48 -9.22 5.52
CA ASP A 150 6.61 -8.22 4.47
C ASP A 150 7.12 -8.88 3.17
N ARG A 151 7.20 -8.09 2.10
CA ARG A 151 7.65 -8.57 0.79
C ARG A 151 9.12 -9.00 0.83
N GLY A 152 9.95 -8.34 1.64
CA GLY A 152 11.31 -8.76 1.97
C GLY A 152 11.35 -10.17 2.54
N ALA A 153 10.64 -10.42 3.64
CA ALA A 153 10.55 -11.71 4.32
C ALA A 153 10.02 -12.82 3.40
N LEU A 154 8.92 -12.56 2.67
CA LEU A 154 8.35 -13.51 1.70
C LEU A 154 9.37 -13.88 0.60
N THR A 155 10.12 -12.89 0.08
CA THR A 155 11.17 -13.14 -0.92
C THR A 155 12.33 -13.96 -0.34
N VAL A 156 12.76 -13.67 0.89
CA VAL A 156 13.81 -14.43 1.58
C VAL A 156 13.37 -15.87 1.87
N LEU A 157 12.13 -16.08 2.33
CA LEU A 157 11.58 -17.42 2.54
C LEU A 157 11.48 -18.20 1.23
N ASN A 158 11.11 -17.56 0.11
CA ASN A 158 11.07 -18.21 -1.21
C ASN A 158 12.47 -18.65 -1.68
N LEU A 159 13.48 -17.79 -1.54
CA LEU A 159 14.89 -18.14 -1.83
C LEU A 159 15.36 -19.35 -0.99
N LEU A 160 14.98 -19.40 0.29
CA LEU A 160 15.25 -20.53 1.18
C LEU A 160 14.42 -21.80 0.87
N GLY A 161 13.48 -21.77 -0.09
CA GLY A 161 12.56 -22.88 -0.40
C GLY A 161 11.44 -23.06 0.63
N LEU A 162 11.28 -22.09 1.54
CA LEU A 162 10.33 -22.09 2.65
C LEU A 162 9.02 -21.33 2.33
N ALA A 163 8.92 -20.72 1.15
CA ALA A 163 7.69 -20.15 0.59
C ALA A 163 7.60 -20.47 -0.92
N ARG A 164 6.38 -20.64 -1.43
CA ARG A 164 6.07 -20.76 -2.87
C ARG A 164 5.69 -19.41 -3.48
N GLU A 165 5.53 -19.35 -4.79
CA GLU A 165 4.93 -18.18 -5.46
C GLU A 165 3.48 -17.93 -4.98
N GLU A 166 2.74 -19.01 -4.74
CA GLU A 166 1.40 -19.02 -4.12
C GLU A 166 1.42 -18.35 -2.73
N ASP A 167 2.43 -18.67 -1.91
CA ASP A 167 2.61 -18.14 -0.56
C ASP A 167 3.02 -16.64 -0.58
N ILE A 168 3.76 -16.20 -1.62
CA ILE A 168 4.05 -14.77 -1.84
C ILE A 168 2.76 -14.02 -2.20
N GLN A 169 1.97 -14.55 -3.14
CA GLN A 169 0.76 -13.89 -3.65
C GLN A 169 -0.34 -13.79 -2.59
N SER A 170 -0.43 -14.75 -1.67
CA SER A 170 -1.37 -14.72 -0.54
C SER A 170 -0.88 -13.91 0.66
N GLY A 171 0.39 -13.47 0.67
CA GLY A 171 1.05 -12.84 1.82
C GLY A 171 1.22 -13.76 3.03
N THR A 172 0.99 -15.07 2.91
CA THR A 172 0.95 -16.02 4.04
C THR A 172 1.69 -17.31 3.74
N VAL A 173 2.39 -17.86 4.73
CA VAL A 173 3.23 -19.06 4.56
C VAL A 173 2.64 -20.25 5.34
N PRO A 174 1.99 -21.22 4.67
CA PRO A 174 1.25 -22.30 5.33
C PRO A 174 2.09 -23.13 6.28
N GLY A 175 1.73 -23.09 7.56
CA GLY A 175 2.37 -23.85 8.63
C GLY A 175 3.53 -23.15 9.36
N LEU A 176 3.92 -21.94 8.97
CA LEU A 176 4.91 -21.13 9.70
C LEU A 176 4.53 -20.96 11.18
N GLU A 177 3.30 -20.53 11.43
CA GLU A 177 2.70 -20.36 12.75
C GLU A 177 2.47 -21.69 13.51
N ARG A 178 2.63 -22.85 12.85
CA ARG A 178 2.64 -24.18 13.50
C ARG A 178 4.04 -24.66 13.86
N ALA A 179 5.08 -24.14 13.20
CA ALA A 179 6.47 -24.48 13.45
C ALA A 179 7.13 -23.59 14.52
N ILE A 180 6.70 -22.32 14.60
CA ILE A 180 7.15 -21.34 15.60
C ILE A 180 6.07 -21.18 16.68
N SER A 181 6.46 -21.27 17.96
CA SER A 181 5.52 -21.16 19.08
C SER A 181 4.99 -19.73 19.26
N LYS A 182 3.85 -19.56 19.96
CA LYS A 182 3.33 -18.22 20.30
C LYS A 182 4.29 -17.39 21.16
N LYS A 183 5.15 -18.04 21.97
CA LYS A 183 6.17 -17.33 22.77
C LYS A 183 7.30 -16.80 21.88
N ASP A 184 7.67 -17.57 20.86
CA ASP A 184 8.77 -17.26 19.94
C ASP A 184 8.34 -16.39 18.75
N GLY A 185 7.05 -16.37 18.39
CA GLY A 185 6.52 -15.78 17.16
C GLY A 185 6.84 -14.30 16.95
N CYS A 186 6.80 -13.50 18.03
CA CYS A 186 7.18 -12.09 17.98
C CYS A 186 8.69 -11.90 17.77
N GLU A 187 9.50 -12.70 18.45
CA GLU A 187 10.95 -12.65 18.30
C GLU A 187 11.35 -13.08 16.89
N PHE A 188 10.84 -14.23 16.43
CA PHE A 188 11.06 -14.75 15.07
C PHE A 188 10.63 -13.75 14.00
N GLY A 189 9.41 -13.19 14.12
CA GLY A 189 8.89 -12.19 13.19
C GLY A 189 9.81 -10.99 13.07
N SER A 190 10.25 -10.42 14.21
CA SER A 190 11.14 -9.24 14.20
C SER A 190 12.51 -9.51 13.56
N LEU A 191 13.08 -10.70 13.80
CA LEU A 191 14.38 -11.05 13.23
C LEU A 191 14.28 -11.37 11.73
N LEU A 192 13.19 -12.01 11.30
CA LEU A 192 12.92 -12.28 9.89
C LEU A 192 12.64 -10.98 9.12
N HIS A 193 11.93 -10.04 9.74
CA HIS A 193 11.66 -8.70 9.21
C HIS A 193 12.97 -7.92 8.95
N GLU A 194 13.89 -7.87 9.92
CA GLU A 194 15.19 -7.20 9.72
C GLU A 194 16.04 -7.87 8.61
N LEU A 195 15.94 -9.19 8.42
CA LEU A 195 16.57 -9.88 7.28
C LEU A 195 15.90 -9.53 5.95
N GLY A 196 14.56 -9.45 5.91
CA GLY A 196 13.76 -9.05 4.75
C GLY A 196 14.07 -7.60 4.33
N ALA A 197 13.98 -6.67 5.27
CA ALA A 197 14.31 -5.27 5.07
C ALA A 197 15.79 -5.05 4.67
N ALA A 198 16.73 -5.79 5.26
CA ALA A 198 18.14 -5.75 4.84
C ALA A 198 18.34 -6.27 3.40
N TYR A 199 17.55 -7.26 2.96
CA TYR A 199 17.55 -7.74 1.59
C TYR A 199 16.94 -6.71 0.62
N ILE A 200 15.82 -6.06 0.96
CA ILE A 200 15.22 -5.01 0.11
C ILE A 200 16.13 -3.79 0.01
N ALA A 201 16.72 -3.34 1.13
CA ALA A 201 17.63 -2.21 1.16
C ALA A 201 18.93 -2.44 0.37
N ASN A 202 19.43 -3.68 0.30
CA ASN A 202 20.56 -4.03 -0.57
C ASN A 202 20.54 -5.52 -1.00
N PRO A 203 19.89 -5.85 -2.13
CA PRO A 203 19.81 -7.22 -2.64
C PRO A 203 21.16 -7.85 -3.03
N PHE A 204 22.22 -7.03 -3.12
CA PHE A 204 23.58 -7.45 -3.43
C PHE A 204 24.49 -7.49 -2.20
N SER A 205 23.95 -7.32 -0.99
CA SER A 205 24.71 -7.33 0.26
C SER A 205 25.43 -8.66 0.45
N THR A 206 26.77 -8.61 0.53
CA THR A 206 27.61 -9.79 0.76
C THR A 206 27.23 -10.53 2.04
N ASN A 207 26.76 -9.81 3.07
CA ASN A 207 26.39 -10.41 4.35
C ASN A 207 25.04 -11.15 4.24
N VAL A 208 24.04 -10.54 3.60
CA VAL A 208 22.74 -11.19 3.34
C VAL A 208 22.91 -12.39 2.40
N ARG A 209 23.74 -12.28 1.36
CA ARG A 209 24.08 -13.42 0.47
C ARG A 209 24.80 -14.53 1.24
N LYS A 210 25.78 -14.22 2.10
CA LYS A 210 26.44 -15.22 2.96
C LYS A 210 25.46 -15.91 3.92
N PHE A 211 24.54 -15.16 4.52
CA PHE A 211 23.52 -15.72 5.43
C PHE A 211 22.57 -16.68 4.71
N ILE A 212 21.99 -16.25 3.58
CA ILE A 212 21.04 -17.07 2.79
C ILE A 212 21.73 -18.31 2.22
N VAL A 213 22.94 -18.16 1.63
CA VAL A 213 23.70 -19.30 1.08
C VAL A 213 24.20 -20.25 2.17
N GLY A 214 24.51 -19.75 3.36
CA GLY A 214 24.88 -20.56 4.52
C GLY A 214 23.72 -21.38 5.10
N LEU A 215 22.47 -21.00 4.83
CA LEU A 215 21.27 -21.78 5.17
C LEU A 215 20.83 -22.71 4.03
N ARG A 216 20.96 -22.26 2.77
CA ARG A 216 20.66 -23.07 1.58
C ARG A 216 21.65 -22.75 0.45
N PRO A 217 22.65 -23.63 0.18
CA PRO A 217 23.65 -23.39 -0.87
C PRO A 217 23.05 -23.13 -2.25
N GLU A 218 21.98 -23.86 -2.62
CA GLU A 218 21.25 -23.73 -3.88
C GLU A 218 20.70 -22.30 -4.14
N ALA A 219 20.41 -21.53 -3.08
CA ALA A 219 19.93 -20.16 -3.21
C ALA A 219 20.99 -19.22 -3.83
N ALA A 220 22.25 -19.66 -3.92
CA ALA A 220 23.33 -18.91 -4.56
C ALA A 220 23.05 -18.56 -6.04
N GLU A 221 22.27 -19.38 -6.75
CA GLU A 221 21.90 -19.19 -8.16
C GLU A 221 20.65 -18.31 -8.32
N LEU A 222 19.68 -18.44 -7.42
CA LEU A 222 18.44 -17.65 -7.42
C LEU A 222 18.67 -16.18 -7.03
N LEU A 223 19.69 -15.91 -6.20
CA LEU A 223 20.03 -14.58 -5.73
C LEU A 223 20.46 -13.63 -6.87
N PRO A 224 20.00 -12.36 -6.88
CA PRO A 224 20.35 -11.41 -7.92
C PRO A 224 21.85 -11.07 -7.87
N THR A 225 22.55 -11.28 -8.99
CA THR A 225 23.91 -10.78 -9.19
C THR A 225 23.85 -9.42 -9.89
N ARG A 226 24.89 -8.59 -9.78
CA ARG A 226 24.97 -7.32 -10.53
C ARG A 226 24.80 -7.54 -12.06
N ARG A 227 25.25 -8.70 -12.57
CA ARG A 227 25.10 -9.10 -13.98
C ARG A 227 23.67 -9.52 -14.35
N SER A 228 22.98 -10.32 -13.50
CA SER A 228 21.57 -10.67 -13.74
C SER A 228 20.62 -9.49 -13.49
N ALA A 229 20.97 -8.56 -12.61
CA ALA A 229 20.26 -7.29 -12.43
C ALA A 229 20.37 -6.37 -13.64
N LYS A 230 21.57 -6.22 -14.25
CA LYS A 230 21.73 -5.48 -15.51
C LYS A 230 20.92 -6.11 -16.64
N ARG A 231 20.91 -7.45 -16.76
CA ARG A 231 20.04 -8.19 -17.69
C ARG A 231 18.55 -7.97 -17.42
N ARG A 232 18.10 -8.03 -16.16
CA ARG A 232 16.69 -7.78 -15.79
C ARG A 232 16.26 -6.35 -16.12
N ARG A 233 17.10 -5.33 -15.90
CA ARG A 233 16.80 -3.94 -16.28
C ARG A 233 16.63 -3.80 -17.79
N ALA A 234 17.58 -4.32 -18.58
CA ALA A 234 17.49 -4.33 -20.04
C ALA A 234 16.20 -5.02 -20.53
N ALA A 235 15.87 -6.20 -20.02
CA ALA A 235 14.64 -6.93 -20.39
C ALA A 235 13.34 -6.22 -19.97
N ILE A 236 13.36 -5.40 -18.91
CA ILE A 236 12.23 -4.55 -18.51
C ILE A 236 12.11 -3.33 -19.43
N GLU A 237 13.25 -2.74 -19.85
CA GLU A 237 13.30 -1.63 -20.81
C GLU A 237 12.86 -2.08 -22.20
N GLU A 238 13.28 -3.26 -22.67
CA GLU A 238 12.79 -3.91 -23.90
C GLU A 238 11.28 -4.13 -23.83
N LYS A 239 10.75 -4.75 -22.77
CA LYS A 239 9.30 -4.98 -22.62
C LYS A 239 8.50 -3.68 -22.49
N LYS A 240 9.07 -2.60 -21.95
CA LYS A 240 8.46 -1.25 -21.96
C LYS A 240 8.47 -0.65 -23.37
N ALA A 241 9.59 -0.74 -24.10
CA ALA A 241 9.71 -0.25 -25.47
C ALA A 241 8.82 -1.03 -26.45
N GLU A 242 8.68 -2.34 -26.27
CA GLU A 242 7.78 -3.20 -27.03
C GLU A 242 6.31 -2.83 -26.77
N LYS A 243 5.88 -2.69 -25.50
CA LYS A 243 4.53 -2.21 -25.17
C LYS A 243 4.27 -0.80 -25.70
N ALA A 244 5.28 0.08 -25.74
CA ALA A 244 5.15 1.41 -26.34
C ALA A 244 5.01 1.36 -27.87
N LYS A 245 5.79 0.51 -28.56
CA LYS A 245 5.66 0.25 -30.00
C LYS A 245 4.31 -0.37 -30.36
N ALA A 246 3.81 -1.31 -29.55
CA ALA A 246 2.50 -1.93 -29.73
C ALA A 246 1.36 -0.92 -29.53
N ARG A 247 1.46 -0.02 -28.54
CA ARG A 247 0.50 1.10 -28.38
C ARG A 247 0.50 2.04 -29.57
N ARG A 248 1.68 2.43 -30.09
CA ARG A 248 1.78 3.28 -31.29
C ARG A 248 1.13 2.60 -32.51
N ARG A 249 1.50 1.35 -32.81
CA ARG A 249 0.89 0.59 -33.92
C ARG A 249 -0.64 0.54 -33.85
N LYS A 250 -1.23 0.39 -32.66
CA LYS A 250 -2.70 0.47 -32.50
C LYS A 250 -3.25 1.86 -32.80
N SER A 251 -2.68 2.92 -32.24
CA SER A 251 -3.12 4.30 -32.53
C SER A 251 -2.85 4.75 -33.98
N ASP A 252 -1.93 4.10 -34.67
CA ASP A 252 -1.64 4.31 -36.08
C ASP A 252 -2.66 3.55 -36.96
N GLN A 253 -3.10 2.35 -36.55
CA GLN A 253 -4.16 1.58 -37.23
C GLN A 253 -5.55 2.22 -37.07
N GLU A 254 -5.93 2.65 -35.86
CA GLU A 254 -7.20 3.36 -35.60
C GLU A 254 -7.33 4.61 -36.49
N LYS A 255 -6.21 5.30 -36.75
CA LYS A 255 -6.16 6.47 -37.65
C LYS A 255 -6.26 6.13 -39.14
N THR A 256 -5.80 4.96 -39.58
CA THR A 256 -6.05 4.51 -40.97
C THR A 256 -7.51 4.11 -41.17
N GLU A 257 -8.15 3.51 -40.16
CA GLU A 257 -9.58 3.15 -40.23
C GLU A 257 -10.48 4.42 -40.23
N GLU A 258 -10.16 5.45 -39.44
CA GLU A 258 -10.83 6.77 -39.55
C GLU A 258 -10.59 7.45 -40.91
N ALA A 259 -9.43 7.24 -41.55
CA ALA A 259 -9.11 7.85 -42.83
C ALA A 259 -9.86 7.21 -44.01
N GLU A 260 -10.00 5.88 -44.04
CA GLU A 260 -10.76 5.18 -45.09
C GLU A 260 -12.28 5.47 -45.00
N ALA A 261 -12.81 5.71 -43.79
CA ALA A 261 -14.23 6.02 -43.58
C ALA A 261 -14.71 7.32 -44.25
N VAL A 262 -13.81 8.22 -44.64
CA VAL A 262 -14.12 9.53 -45.28
C VAL A 262 -13.93 9.48 -46.81
N GLY A 263 -13.32 8.41 -47.34
CA GLY A 263 -12.78 8.32 -48.70
C GLY A 263 -13.76 7.92 -49.82
N LYS A 264 -14.94 8.57 -49.95
CA LYS A 264 -15.81 8.39 -51.15
C LYS A 264 -16.09 9.72 -51.86
N PRO A 265 -15.46 9.99 -53.02
CA PRO A 265 -15.80 11.14 -53.85
C PRO A 265 -17.13 10.90 -54.58
N ALA A 266 -17.94 11.95 -54.67
CA ALA A 266 -19.15 11.97 -55.49
C ALA A 266 -19.08 13.21 -56.40
N ASP A 267 -18.94 13.00 -57.71
CA ASP A 267 -18.90 14.08 -58.69
C ASP A 267 -19.50 13.62 -60.02
N GLU A 268 -20.63 14.21 -60.40
CA GLU A 268 -20.86 14.87 -61.71
C GLU A 268 -22.27 15.48 -61.77
N LYS A 269 -22.36 16.72 -62.27
CA LYS A 269 -23.45 17.36 -63.07
C LYS A 269 -24.93 17.01 -62.74
N SER A 270 -25.84 17.98 -62.54
CA SER A 270 -26.24 18.91 -63.61
C SER A 270 -27.19 20.05 -63.19
N THR A 271 -27.01 21.22 -63.82
CA THR A 271 -28.02 22.27 -64.17
C THR A 271 -29.11 22.74 -63.16
N ARG A 272 -28.81 23.85 -62.49
CA ARG A 272 -29.45 25.19 -62.70
C ARG A 272 -31.00 25.33 -62.63
N LYS A 273 -31.49 25.96 -61.55
CA LYS A 273 -32.57 26.99 -61.64
C LYS A 273 -32.53 28.00 -60.47
N LYS A 274 -33.04 29.22 -60.72
CA LYS A 274 -33.30 30.30 -59.73
C LYS A 274 -34.62 30.01 -58.98
N ALA A 275 -35.02 30.67 -57.89
CA ALA A 275 -34.52 31.90 -57.22
C ALA A 275 -34.39 31.68 -55.69
N GLY A 276 -33.90 32.62 -54.85
CA GLY A 276 -34.64 33.80 -54.37
C GLY A 276 -35.50 33.43 -53.14
N SER A 277 -35.53 34.16 -52.02
CA SER A 277 -35.05 35.51 -51.69
C SER A 277 -34.35 35.58 -50.31
N ALA A 278 -33.89 36.75 -49.91
CA ALA A 278 -33.51 37.04 -48.52
C ALA A 278 -34.64 37.81 -47.81
N GLU A 279 -34.82 37.60 -46.50
CA GLU A 279 -35.31 38.68 -45.63
C GLU A 279 -34.89 38.55 -44.16
N LYS A 280 -35.13 39.61 -43.38
CA LYS A 280 -34.72 39.77 -41.98
C LYS A 280 -35.95 39.88 -41.06
N ARG A 281 -35.91 39.23 -39.89
CA ARG A 281 -36.32 39.72 -38.54
C ARG A 281 -36.42 38.51 -37.59
N ALA A 282 -35.90 38.48 -36.36
CA ALA A 282 -35.76 39.45 -35.26
C ALA A 282 -36.94 39.47 -34.27
N SER A 283 -36.91 38.55 -33.30
CA SER A 283 -37.57 38.56 -31.98
C SER A 283 -37.15 37.27 -31.23
N SER A 284 -37.12 37.16 -29.90
CA SER A 284 -37.12 38.16 -28.81
C SER A 284 -36.30 37.63 -27.61
N ARG A 285 -35.90 38.48 -26.67
CA ARG A 285 -35.02 38.10 -25.53
C ARG A 285 -35.52 38.71 -24.19
N LYS A 286 -36.09 37.88 -23.32
CA LYS A 286 -36.30 38.05 -21.85
C LYS A 286 -36.67 36.66 -21.30
N LYS A 287 -36.12 36.09 -20.22
CA LYS A 287 -35.35 36.60 -19.06
C LYS A 287 -36.18 37.46 -18.10
N ALA A 288 -36.60 36.87 -16.99
CA ALA A 288 -37.07 37.51 -15.77
C ALA A 288 -36.48 36.77 -14.55
N ALA A 289 -36.28 37.47 -13.44
CA ALA A 289 -35.71 36.96 -12.19
C ALA A 289 -36.06 37.91 -11.03
N SER A 290 -35.66 37.56 -9.79
CA SER A 290 -35.64 38.42 -8.59
C SER A 290 -36.99 38.72 -7.90
N ALA A 291 -37.10 38.95 -6.57
CA ALA A 291 -36.34 38.46 -5.39
C ALA A 291 -37.00 38.91 -4.05
N LYS A 292 -36.71 38.18 -2.95
CA LYS A 292 -36.29 38.69 -1.61
C LYS A 292 -37.14 39.77 -0.87
N LYS A 293 -37.65 39.44 0.35
CA LYS A 293 -37.38 40.20 1.63
C LYS A 293 -38.00 39.64 2.94
N THR A 294 -37.13 39.30 3.89
CA THR A 294 -37.12 39.62 5.35
C THR A 294 -38.40 39.79 6.22
N LYS A 295 -38.42 39.18 7.42
CA LYS A 295 -38.43 39.89 8.75
C LYS A 295 -38.36 38.94 9.98
N LYS A 296 -38.03 39.47 11.18
CA LYS A 296 -38.04 38.79 12.50
C LYS A 296 -38.21 39.78 13.69
N PRO A 297 -38.97 39.43 14.75
CA PRO A 297 -38.73 39.76 16.17
C PRO A 297 -38.77 38.45 17.05
N ALA A 298 -39.04 38.33 18.36
CA ALA A 298 -39.34 39.20 19.51
C ALA A 298 -38.73 38.58 20.82
N LYS A 299 -39.28 38.85 22.03
CA LYS A 299 -38.86 38.25 23.33
C LYS A 299 -39.96 38.19 24.41
N ALA A 300 -39.90 37.18 25.29
CA ALA A 300 -40.24 37.15 26.75
C ALA A 300 -39.84 35.76 27.33
N LYS A 301 -39.28 35.48 28.53
CA LYS A 301 -38.74 36.21 29.72
C LYS A 301 -39.55 36.26 31.04
N LYS A 302 -39.73 35.09 31.70
CA LYS A 302 -40.01 34.88 33.17
C LYS A 302 -39.74 33.39 33.51
N THR A 303 -39.43 32.93 34.74
CA THR A 303 -39.21 33.59 36.06
C THR A 303 -37.89 33.08 36.70
N ALA A 304 -37.88 32.48 37.91
CA ALA A 304 -36.71 31.96 38.66
C ALA A 304 -37.18 31.09 39.88
N LYS A 305 -36.22 30.61 40.70
CA LYS A 305 -36.35 29.68 41.87
C LYS A 305 -36.58 28.20 41.47
N LYS A 306 -36.17 27.23 42.30
CA LYS A 306 -35.68 27.30 43.70
C LYS A 306 -34.31 26.61 43.85
#